data_AF-A0A969RQU7-F1
#
_entry.id   AF-A0A969RQU7-F1
#
_cell.length_a   1.000
_cell.length_b   1.000
_cell.length_c   1.000
_cell.angle_alpha   90.00
_cell.angle_beta   90.00
_cell.angle_gamma   90.00
#
_symmetry.space_group_name_H-M   'P 1'
#
loop_
_entity.id
_entity.type
_entity.pdbx_description
1 polymer ?
#
loop_
_entity_poly.entity_id
_entity_poly.type
_entity_poly.pdbx_seq_one_letter_code
_entity_poly.pdbx_strand_id
1 'polypeptide(L)'
;MVDSIKASEQGLRIVDQARQKKRWNKTAEAWCIRGFTSRATLSRFWAGQSIRKEIFIAICEAVGANWQEVADWGETYSVALVKSEVETSDSLTPDPALGRVEKQIVRFIQTIAKIGETHQKPIPSMVERTS
;
A
#
# COMPACT_ATOMS: atom_id res chain seq x y z
N MET A 1 19.64 -19.53 1.32
CA MET A 1 18.27 -19.69 1.86
C MET A 1 17.32 -19.23 0.77
N VAL A 2 16.21 -19.94 0.54
CA VAL A 2 15.21 -19.54 -0.47
C VAL A 2 14.08 -18.80 0.23
N ASP A 3 13.92 -17.52 -0.06
CA ASP A 3 12.86 -16.71 0.53
C ASP A 3 11.51 -17.20 -0.01
N SER A 4 10.65 -17.65 0.90
CA SER A 4 9.30 -18.11 0.57
C SER A 4 8.27 -17.18 1.20
N ILE A 5 7.28 -16.77 0.42
CA ILE A 5 6.26 -15.81 0.81
C ILE A 5 4.88 -16.37 0.44
N LYS A 6 3.87 -16.00 1.22
CA LYS A 6 2.47 -16.36 0.98
C LYS A 6 1.64 -15.10 0.78
N ALA A 7 0.51 -15.23 0.10
CA ALA A 7 -0.43 -14.14 -0.09
C ALA A 7 -1.34 -14.01 1.14
N SER A 8 -1.70 -12.78 1.50
CA SER A 8 -2.76 -12.51 2.47
C SER A 8 -4.14 -12.70 1.83
N GLU A 9 -5.18 -12.91 2.64
CA GLU A 9 -6.55 -13.01 2.11
C GLU A 9 -6.98 -11.75 1.36
N GLN A 10 -6.61 -10.57 1.87
CA GLN A 10 -6.86 -9.30 1.19
C GLN A 10 -6.06 -9.20 -0.11
N GLY A 11 -4.79 -9.63 -0.09
CA GLY A 11 -3.94 -9.71 -1.27
C GLY A 11 -4.52 -10.55 -2.39
N LEU A 12 -5.07 -11.72 -2.06
CA LEU A 12 -5.74 -12.58 -3.04
C LEU A 12 -6.94 -11.89 -3.69
N ARG A 13 -7.69 -11.05 -2.95
CA ARG A 13 -8.80 -10.27 -3.51
C ARG A 13 -8.31 -9.18 -4.48
N ILE A 14 -7.21 -8.51 -4.16
CA ILE A 14 -6.58 -7.51 -5.05
C ILE A 14 -6.19 -8.17 -6.39
N VAL A 15 -5.53 -9.33 -6.31
CA VAL A 15 -5.14 -10.09 -7.50
C VAL A 15 -6.36 -10.59 -8.27
N ASP A 16 -7.43 -11.00 -7.57
CA ASP A 16 -8.67 -11.43 -8.20
C ASP A 16 -9.33 -10.29 -9.01
N GLN A 17 -9.36 -9.08 -8.46
CA GLN A 17 -9.86 -7.91 -9.18
C GLN A 17 -8.97 -7.57 -10.39
N ALA A 18 -7.64 -7.62 -10.23
CA ALA A 18 -6.70 -7.32 -11.31
C ALA A 18 -6.84 -8.29 -12.50
N ARG A 19 -6.99 -9.60 -12.24
CA ARG A 19 -7.23 -10.58 -13.32
C ARG A 19 -8.58 -10.40 -13.99
N GLN A 20 -9.62 -10.00 -13.26
CA GLN A 20 -10.97 -9.81 -13.81
C GLN A 20 -11.00 -8.65 -14.81
N LYS A 21 -10.23 -7.58 -14.55
CA LYS A 21 -10.01 -6.48 -15.50
C LYS A 21 -9.37 -6.95 -16.81
N LYS A 22 -8.54 -7.99 -16.75
CA LYS A 22 -7.90 -8.63 -17.93
C LYS A 22 -8.73 -9.76 -18.55
N ARG A 23 -9.92 -10.06 -18.02
CA ARG A 23 -10.77 -11.20 -18.41
C ARG A 23 -10.04 -12.55 -18.32
N TRP A 24 -9.12 -12.68 -17.37
CA TRP A 24 -8.39 -13.93 -17.15
C TRP A 24 -9.05 -14.81 -16.09
N ASN A 25 -9.16 -16.11 -16.39
CA ASN A 25 -9.53 -17.14 -15.42
C ASN A 25 -8.43 -17.35 -14.38
N LYS A 26 -8.78 -17.96 -13.23
CA LYS A 26 -7.83 -18.23 -12.12
C LYS A 26 -6.62 -19.08 -12.52
N THR A 27 -6.78 -19.90 -13.56
CA THR A 27 -5.77 -20.81 -14.11
C THR A 27 -5.47 -20.51 -15.59
N ALA A 28 -5.69 -19.26 -16.02
CA ALA A 28 -5.48 -18.87 -17.41
C ALA A 28 -4.04 -19.16 -17.86
N GLU A 29 -3.92 -19.75 -19.04
CA GLU A 29 -2.62 -20.06 -19.63
C GLU A 29 -1.82 -18.80 -19.96
N ALA A 30 -2.48 -17.73 -20.38
CA ALA A 30 -1.87 -16.42 -20.56
C ALA A 30 -1.18 -15.90 -19.28
N TRP A 31 -1.73 -16.21 -18.10
CA TRP A 31 -1.13 -15.84 -16.82
C TRP A 31 0.08 -16.70 -16.50
N CYS A 32 0.01 -18.00 -16.78
CA CYS A 32 1.14 -18.93 -16.63
C CYS A 32 2.32 -18.48 -17.51
N ILE A 33 2.06 -18.17 -18.78
CA ILE A 33 3.08 -17.70 -19.74
C ILE A 33 3.69 -16.37 -19.25
N ARG A 34 2.86 -15.40 -18.87
CA ARG A 34 3.34 -14.06 -18.48
C ARG A 34 4.09 -14.04 -17.16
N GLY A 35 3.71 -14.89 -16.21
CA GLY A 35 4.41 -15.03 -14.93
C GLY A 35 5.56 -16.04 -14.95
N PHE A 36 5.83 -16.69 -16.10
CA PHE A 36 6.78 -17.81 -16.20
C PHE A 36 6.53 -18.89 -15.14
N THR A 37 5.26 -19.22 -14.92
CA THR A 37 4.82 -20.16 -13.87
C THR A 37 4.00 -21.31 -14.45
N SER A 38 3.85 -22.36 -13.64
CA SER A 38 2.95 -23.49 -13.93
C SER A 38 1.59 -23.31 -13.27
N ARG A 39 0.55 -23.96 -13.84
CA ARG A 39 -0.79 -24.03 -13.23
C ARG A 39 -0.77 -24.55 -11.78
N ALA A 40 0.11 -25.50 -11.49
CA ALA A 40 0.29 -26.04 -10.14
C ALA A 40 0.77 -24.95 -9.16
N THR A 41 1.69 -24.08 -9.60
CA THR A 41 2.19 -22.98 -8.76
C THR A 41 1.12 -21.92 -8.55
N LEU A 42 0.35 -21.61 -9.59
CA LEU A 42 -0.78 -20.69 -9.50
C LEU A 42 -1.87 -21.22 -8.56
N SER A 43 -2.12 -22.54 -8.57
CA SER A 43 -3.02 -23.18 -7.61
C SER A 43 -2.54 -23.03 -6.17
N ARG A 44 -1.22 -23.20 -5.90
CA ARG A 44 -0.64 -22.99 -4.57
C ARG A 44 -0.76 -21.53 -4.12
N PHE A 45 -0.53 -20.60 -5.04
CA PHE A 45 -0.73 -19.17 -4.80
C PHE A 45 -2.16 -18.88 -4.35
N TRP A 46 -3.16 -19.40 -5.07
CA TRP A 46 -4.57 -19.24 -4.71
C TRP A 46 -4.99 -19.92 -3.41
N ALA A 47 -4.31 -21.01 -3.07
CA ALA A 47 -4.51 -21.71 -1.80
C ALA A 47 -3.85 -20.98 -0.60
N GLY A 48 -3.19 -19.83 -0.82
CA GLY A 48 -2.47 -19.11 0.23
C GLY A 48 -1.24 -19.84 0.75
N GLN A 49 -0.72 -20.81 -0.01
CA GLN A 49 0.48 -21.54 0.37
C GLN A 49 1.73 -20.72 0.08
N SER A 50 2.79 -20.95 0.86
CA SER A 50 4.08 -20.32 0.62
C SER A 50 4.68 -20.79 -0.70
N ILE A 51 5.11 -19.82 -1.51
CA ILE A 51 5.81 -20.05 -2.78
C ILE A 51 7.09 -19.22 -2.79
N ARG A 52 8.02 -19.57 -3.68
CA ARG A 52 9.27 -18.81 -3.86
C ARG A 52 8.98 -17.34 -4.17
N LYS A 53 9.71 -16.43 -3.53
CA LYS A 53 9.51 -14.98 -3.64
C LYS A 53 9.58 -14.48 -5.08
N GLU A 54 10.52 -14.97 -5.87
CA GLU A 54 10.68 -14.56 -7.28
C GLU A 54 9.42 -14.91 -8.10
N ILE A 55 8.87 -16.10 -7.83
CA ILE A 55 7.67 -16.59 -8.51
C ILE A 55 6.44 -15.81 -8.05
N PHE A 56 6.36 -15.46 -6.75
CA PHE A 56 5.30 -14.64 -6.21
C PHE A 56 5.26 -13.25 -6.87
N ILE A 57 6.41 -12.60 -7.00
CA ILE A 57 6.56 -11.30 -7.66
C ILE A 57 6.08 -11.40 -9.11
N ALA A 58 6.58 -12.39 -9.86
CA ALA A 58 6.20 -12.59 -11.26
C ALA A 58 4.69 -12.82 -11.46
N ILE A 59 4.03 -13.55 -10.55
CA ILE A 59 2.57 -13.77 -10.59
C ILE A 59 1.82 -12.44 -10.42
N CYS A 60 2.24 -11.60 -9.46
CA CYS A 60 1.60 -10.31 -9.18
C CYS A 60 1.84 -9.31 -10.31
N GLU A 61 3.07 -9.23 -10.83
CA GLU A 61 3.42 -8.35 -11.96
C GLU A 61 2.68 -8.71 -13.24
N ALA A 62 2.44 -10.01 -13.51
CA ALA A 62 1.70 -10.44 -14.68
C ALA A 62 0.27 -9.85 -14.73
N VAL A 63 -0.40 -9.73 -13.58
CA VAL A 63 -1.72 -9.08 -13.48
C VAL A 63 -1.62 -7.56 -13.27
N GLY A 64 -0.45 -7.04 -12.90
CA GLY A 64 -0.23 -5.62 -12.60
C GLY A 64 -0.65 -5.24 -11.18
N ALA A 65 -0.51 -6.16 -10.23
CA ALA A 65 -0.74 -5.92 -8.81
C ALA A 65 0.60 -5.68 -8.09
N ASN A 66 0.59 -4.81 -7.07
CA ASN A 66 1.74 -4.60 -6.21
C ASN A 66 1.93 -5.80 -5.29
N TRP A 67 3.07 -6.50 -5.40
CA TRP A 67 3.28 -7.74 -4.65
C TRP A 67 3.42 -7.51 -3.14
N GLN A 68 3.91 -6.34 -2.71
CA GLN A 68 4.04 -6.00 -1.29
C GLN A 68 2.69 -5.82 -0.61
N GLU A 69 1.68 -5.32 -1.33
CA GLU A 69 0.30 -5.23 -0.82
C GLU A 69 -0.40 -6.59 -0.80
N VAL A 70 0.05 -7.52 -1.64
CA VAL A 70 -0.52 -8.87 -1.75
C VAL A 70 0.08 -9.82 -0.70
N ALA A 71 1.34 -9.60 -0.33
CA ALA A 71 2.06 -10.39 0.64
C ALA A 71 1.38 -10.39 2.02
N ASP A 72 1.42 -11.54 2.69
CA ASP A 72 1.13 -11.63 4.11
C ASP A 72 2.42 -11.38 4.89
N TRP A 73 2.51 -10.21 5.51
CA TRP A 73 3.65 -9.81 6.33
C TRP A 73 3.64 -10.43 7.73
N GLY A 74 2.63 -11.26 8.06
CA GLY A 74 2.50 -11.84 9.37
C GLY A 74 2.29 -10.73 10.40
N GLU A 75 1.05 -10.33 10.60
CA GLU A 75 0.69 -9.37 11.63
C GLU A 75 1.01 -9.96 13.02
N THR A 76 2.25 -9.80 13.45
CA THR A 76 2.68 -10.11 14.83
C THR A 76 2.83 -8.85 15.67
N TYR A 77 2.51 -7.66 15.15
CA TYR A 77 2.55 -6.44 15.95
C TYR A 77 1.57 -5.35 15.47
N SER A 78 0.25 -5.61 15.46
CA SER A 78 -0.74 -4.52 15.36
C SER A 78 -2.18 -4.91 15.69
N VAL A 79 -2.42 -5.56 16.83
CA VAL A 79 -3.78 -5.55 17.44
C VAL A 79 -3.82 -5.30 18.96
N ALA A 80 -2.67 -5.05 19.61
CA ALA A 80 -2.63 -4.77 21.05
C ALA A 80 -2.62 -3.27 21.43
N LEU A 81 -2.42 -2.32 20.50
CA LEU A 81 -2.27 -0.89 20.84
C LEU A 81 -3.49 0.01 20.49
N VAL A 82 -4.60 -0.53 19.99
CA VAL A 82 -5.81 0.28 19.68
C VAL A 82 -7.04 -0.16 20.51
N LYS A 83 -6.81 -0.75 21.69
CA LYS A 83 -7.89 -1.17 22.60
C LYS A 83 -7.95 -0.45 23.94
N SER A 84 -7.22 0.66 24.13
CA SER A 84 -7.27 1.43 25.39
C SER A 84 -8.00 2.78 25.31
N GLU A 85 -8.84 3.02 24.30
CA GLU A 85 -9.72 4.21 24.26
C GLU A 85 -11.21 3.83 24.31
N VAL A 86 -11.55 2.89 25.19
CA VAL A 86 -12.93 2.77 25.69
C VAL A 86 -12.86 2.64 27.21
N GLU A 87 -12.30 3.66 27.87
CA GLU A 87 -12.71 3.94 29.24
C GLU A 87 -13.95 4.83 29.18
N THR A 88 -15.08 4.15 29.33
CA THR A 88 -16.27 4.57 30.05
C THR A 88 -16.20 6.00 30.58
N SER A 89 -17.00 6.88 29.97
CA SER A 89 -17.48 8.09 30.62
C SER A 89 -18.21 7.70 31.92
N ASP A 90 -17.49 7.69 33.04
CA ASP A 90 -18.09 7.97 34.33
C ASP A 90 -17.09 8.74 35.20
N SER A 91 -17.40 10.03 35.36
CA SER A 91 -17.12 10.87 36.52
C SER A 91 -15.72 10.84 37.15
N LEU A 92 -14.93 11.91 36.94
CA LEU A 92 -14.38 12.79 38.00
C LEU A 92 -13.28 13.73 37.44
N THR A 93 -13.60 15.03 37.42
CA THR A 93 -12.75 16.25 37.46
C THR A 93 -11.51 16.41 36.55
N PRO A 94 -11.39 17.50 35.77
CA PRO A 94 -10.16 17.84 35.04
C PRO A 94 -9.11 18.49 35.95
N ASP A 95 -7.92 17.90 36.02
CA ASP A 95 -6.70 18.50 36.57
C ASP A 95 -6.01 19.35 35.46
N PRO A 96 -5.77 20.66 35.65
CA PRO A 96 -5.40 21.59 34.57
C PRO A 96 -3.91 21.61 34.16
N ALA A 97 -3.09 20.61 34.50
CA ALA A 97 -1.63 20.74 34.46
C ALA A 97 -0.88 20.07 33.28
N LEU A 98 -1.53 19.60 32.20
CA LEU A 98 -0.82 18.92 31.09
C LEU A 98 -1.15 19.41 29.67
N GLY A 99 -1.27 20.74 29.48
CA GLY A 99 -1.58 21.35 28.17
C GLY A 99 -0.38 21.87 27.35
N ARG A 100 0.86 21.41 27.56
CA ARG A 100 2.07 22.10 27.04
C ARG A 100 2.86 21.40 25.92
N VAL A 101 2.67 20.12 25.62
CA VAL A 101 3.48 19.43 24.58
C VAL A 101 2.79 19.20 23.23
N GLU A 102 1.45 19.15 23.16
CA GLU A 102 0.75 18.85 21.90
C GLU A 102 0.74 20.01 20.89
N LYS A 103 0.85 21.26 21.36
CA LYS A 103 0.77 22.45 20.49
C LYS A 103 2.05 22.68 19.64
N GLN A 104 3.15 22.02 19.97
CA GLN A 104 4.43 22.17 19.27
C GLN A 104 4.46 21.38 17.95
N ILE A 105 3.87 20.17 17.95
CA ILE A 105 3.91 19.23 16.83
C ILE A 105 3.01 19.71 15.68
N VAL A 106 1.81 20.22 16.01
CA VAL A 106 0.86 20.73 15.00
C VAL A 106 1.41 21.98 14.29
N ARG A 107 2.13 22.85 15.00
CA ARG A 107 2.78 24.04 14.39
C ARG A 107 3.94 23.68 13.46
N PHE A 108 4.68 22.61 13.77
CA PHE A 108 5.79 22.18 12.92
C PHE A 108 5.29 21.68 11.56
N ILE A 109 4.22 20.87 11.55
CA ILE A 109 3.61 20.34 10.30
C ILE A 109 3.04 21.47 9.43
N GLN A 110 2.38 22.47 10.02
CA GLN A 110 1.83 23.62 9.26
C GLN A 110 2.91 24.51 8.63
N THR A 111 4.15 24.50 9.14
CA THR A 111 5.25 25.31 8.59
C THR A 111 5.83 24.71 7.31
N ILE A 112 5.89 23.38 7.21
CA ILE A 112 6.50 22.69 6.04
C ILE A 112 5.62 22.83 4.79
N ALA A 113 4.28 22.86 4.97
CA ALA A 113 3.33 23.03 3.87
C ALA A 113 3.40 24.41 3.19
N LYS A 114 4.02 25.42 3.82
CA LYS A 114 4.05 26.81 3.30
C LYS A 114 5.25 27.11 2.38
N ILE A 115 6.20 26.18 2.23
CA ILE A 115 7.46 26.42 1.51
C ILE A 115 7.40 25.95 0.04
N GLY A 116 6.34 25.26 -0.37
CA GLY A 116 6.22 24.66 -1.72
C GLY A 116 5.64 25.53 -2.84
N GLU A 117 5.26 26.79 -2.59
CA GLU A 117 4.43 27.58 -3.53
C GLU A 117 5.15 28.72 -4.28
N THR A 118 6.49 28.82 -4.26
CA THR A 118 7.20 29.86 -5.02
C THR A 118 8.21 29.28 -5.98
N HIS A 119 7.84 29.12 -7.26
CA HIS A 119 8.61 29.52 -8.46
C HIS A 119 8.11 28.81 -9.74
N GLN A 120 6.91 29.17 -10.23
CA GLN A 120 6.60 29.08 -11.65
C GLN A 120 6.67 30.49 -12.22
N LYS A 121 7.85 30.91 -12.71
CA LYS A 121 7.97 32.16 -13.48
C LYS A 121 7.32 31.96 -14.86
N PRO A 122 6.40 32.83 -15.30
CA PRO A 122 5.95 32.81 -16.68
C PRO A 122 7.04 33.34 -17.61
N ILE A 123 7.27 32.62 -18.72
CA ILE A 123 8.12 33.05 -19.83
C ILE A 123 7.41 34.22 -20.54
N PRO A 124 8.02 35.41 -20.68
CA PRO A 124 7.45 36.46 -21.51
C PRO A 124 7.65 36.11 -22.98
N SER A 125 6.57 35.84 -23.73
CA SER A 125 6.61 35.81 -25.19
C SER A 125 6.66 37.24 -25.70
N MET A 126 7.85 37.71 -26.04
CA MET A 126 8.07 39.03 -26.59
C MET A 126 7.76 39.04 -28.09
N VAL A 127 6.79 39.87 -28.45
CA VAL A 127 6.49 40.31 -29.82
C VAL A 127 7.65 41.19 -30.31
N GLU A 128 8.31 40.77 -31.38
CA GLU A 128 9.08 41.62 -32.30
C GLU A 128 8.67 41.13 -33.71
N ARG A 129 7.79 41.80 -34.48
CA ARG A 129 7.99 43.05 -35.22
C ARG A 129 9.40 43.22 -35.79
N THR A 130 9.62 42.63 -36.97
CA THR A 130 10.40 43.20 -38.08
C THR A 130 9.66 42.76 -39.37
N SER A 131 9.04 43.70 -40.08
CA SER A 131 9.48 44.31 -41.35
C SER A 131 9.06 43.51 -42.57
#